data_AF-A0AAD6WTW7-F1
#
_entry.id   AF-A0AAD6WTW7-F1
#
_cell.length_a   1.000
_cell.length_b   1.000
_cell.length_c   1.000
_cell.angle_alpha   90.00
_cell.angle_beta   90.00
_cell.angle_gamma   90.00
#
_symmetry.space_group_name_H-M   'P 1'
#
loop_
_entity.id
_entity.type
_entity.pdbx_description
1 polymer ?
#
loop_
_entity_poly.entity_id
_entity_poly.type
_entity_poly.pdbx_seq_one_letter_code
_entity_poly.pdbx_strand_id
1 'polypeptide(L)' 'RLPLEIASEIFIHSLPSVPSAGALDSPMLLLRICNSWTDIALSTPNLWSSIHLDFP' A
#
# COMPACT_ATOMS: atom_id res chain seq x y z
N ARG A 1 11.11 -11.99 -12.36
CA ARG A 1 10.05 -11.00 -12.04
C ARG A 1 9.08 -11.66 -11.09
N LEU A 2 8.71 -10.99 -10.00
CA LEU A 2 7.67 -11.47 -9.10
C LEU A 2 6.29 -11.33 -9.79
N PRO A 3 5.37 -12.31 -9.67
CA PRO A 3 4.01 -12.15 -10.17
C PRO A 3 3.25 -11.02 -9.46
N LEU A 4 2.33 -10.37 -10.17
CA LEU A 4 1.49 -9.28 -9.66
C LEU A 4 0.70 -9.71 -8.42
N GLU A 5 0.04 -10.86 -8.48
CA GLU A 5 -0.83 -11.37 -7.41
C GLU A 5 -0.05 -11.63 -6.11
N ILE A 6 1.20 -12.11 -6.23
CA ILE A 6 2.05 -12.35 -5.06
C ILE A 6 2.52 -11.01 -4.47
N ALA A 7 2.86 -10.04 -5.31
CA ALA A 7 3.24 -8.70 -4.85
C ALA A 7 2.07 -8.00 -4.12
N SER A 8 0.85 -8.07 -4.68
CA SER A 8 -0.33 -7.50 -4.02
C SER A 8 -0.62 -8.15 -2.68
N GLU A 9 -0.47 -9.47 -2.55
CA GLU A 9 -0.68 -10.17 -1.28
C GLU A 9 0.35 -9.75 -0.22
N ILE A 10 1.63 -9.65 -0.63
CA ILE A 10 2.70 -9.13 0.25
C ILE A 10 2.36 -7.72 0.72
N PHE A 11 1.86 -6.85 -0.17
CA PHE A 11 1.51 -5.49 0.18
C PHE A 11 0.36 -5.45 1.19
N ILE A 12 -0.67 -6.27 1.01
CA ILE A 12 -1.79 -6.37 1.95
C ILE A 12 -1.29 -6.80 3.34
N HIS A 13 -0.40 -7.78 3.40
CA HIS A 13 0.21 -8.23 4.66
C HIS A 13 1.22 -7.25 5.26
N SER A 14 1.68 -6.25 4.50
CA SER A 14 2.56 -5.19 4.99
C SER A 14 1.81 -4.04 5.69
N LEU A 15 0.48 -4.04 5.64
CA LEU A 15 -0.32 -3.00 6.27
C LEU A 15 -0.16 -3.03 7.79
N PRO A 16 0.03 -1.87 8.45
CA PRO A 16 0.01 -1.79 9.89
C PRO A 16 -1.42 -2.03 10.41
N SER A 17 -1.57 -2.28 11.72
CA SER A 17 -2.88 -2.47 12.35
C SER A 17 -3.82 -1.28 12.15
N VAL A 18 -3.29 -0.08 12.00
CA VAL A 18 -4.01 1.14 11.63
C VAL A 18 -3.28 1.77 10.45
N PRO A 19 -3.71 1.51 9.20
CA PRO A 19 -3.13 2.12 8.01
C PRO A 19 -3.31 3.63 8.09
N SER A 20 -2.21 4.39 7.99
CA SER A 20 -2.26 5.84 7.99
C SER A 20 -1.96 6.37 6.58
N ALA A 21 -2.40 7.59 6.29
CA ALA A 21 -1.90 8.35 5.14
C ALA A 21 -0.53 9.00 5.40
N GLY A 22 0.18 8.57 6.46
CA GLY A 22 1.53 9.00 6.76
C GLY A 22 2.48 8.55 5.66
N ALA A 23 3.36 9.45 5.23
CA ALA A 23 4.21 9.20 4.07
C ALA A 23 5.02 7.89 4.22
N LEU A 24 5.55 7.64 5.42
CA LEU A 24 6.41 6.49 5.72
C LEU A 24 5.64 5.22 6.10
N ASP A 25 4.32 5.29 6.21
CA ASP A 25 3.48 4.15 6.55
C ASP A 25 2.94 3.47 5.30
N SER A 26 2.64 2.17 5.41
CA SER A 26 1.89 1.47 4.36
C SER A 26 0.41 1.90 4.46
N PRO A 27 -0.28 2.20 3.33
CA PRO A 27 0.13 1.91 1.95
C PRO A 27 0.93 3.02 1.23
N MET A 28 1.09 4.22 1.82
CA MET A 28 1.77 5.36 1.17
C MET A 28 3.21 5.08 0.78
N LEU A 29 3.95 4.34 1.60
CA LEU A 29 5.32 3.97 1.32
C LEU A 29 5.46 3.21 -0.01
N LEU A 30 4.51 2.32 -0.31
CA LEU A 30 4.54 1.46 -1.50
C LEU A 30 4.45 2.27 -2.80
N LEU A 31 3.76 3.42 -2.76
CA LEU A 31 3.63 4.33 -3.91
C LEU A 31 4.93 5.05 -4.28
N ARG A 32 5.95 5.03 -3.41
CA ARG A 32 7.15 5.88 -3.53
C ARG A 32 8.42 5.11 -3.86
N ILE A 33 8.35 3.78 -3.99
CA ILE A 33 9.53 2.92 -4.20
C ILE A 33 9.93 2.90 -5.67
N CYS A 34 9.02 2.53 -6.57
CA CYS A 34 9.23 2.58 -8.02
C CYS A 34 7.88 2.54 -8.75
N ASN A 35 7.85 2.93 -10.04
CA ASN A 35 6.61 2.95 -10.83
C ASN A 35 5.86 1.62 -10.83
N SER A 36 6.59 0.49 -10.90
CA SER A 36 5.95 -0.83 -10.87
C SER A 36 5.23 -1.09 -9.55
N TRP A 37 5.74 -0.63 -8.40
CA TRP A 37 5.06 -0.80 -7.11
C TRP A 37 3.87 0.13 -6.99
N THR A 38 3.99 1.36 -7.51
CA THR A 38 2.88 2.31 -7.62
C THR A 38 1.71 1.70 -8.41
N ASP A 39 1.97 1.13 -9.59
CA ASP A 39 0.94 0.45 -10.40
C ASP A 39 0.26 -0.69 -9.64
N ILE A 40 1.04 -1.55 -8.98
CA ILE A 40 0.52 -2.68 -8.19
C ILE A 40 -0.35 -2.18 -7.05
N ALA A 41 0.16 -1.23 -6.27
CA ALA A 41 -0.52 -0.70 -5.09
C ALA A 41 -1.84 -0.02 -5.48
N LEU A 42 -1.83 0.84 -6.51
CA LEU A 42 -3.05 1.50 -7.01
C LEU A 42 -4.06 0.51 -7.60
N SER A 43 -3.59 -0.58 -8.20
CA SER A 43 -4.44 -1.64 -8.77
C SER A 43 -4.96 -2.65 -7.74
N THR A 44 -4.66 -2.48 -6.46
CA THR A 44 -5.05 -3.41 -5.38
C THR A 44 -6.06 -2.73 -4.43
N PRO A 45 -7.38 -2.82 -4.67
CA PRO A 45 -8.39 -2.11 -3.87
C PRO A 45 -8.36 -2.43 -2.37
N ASN A 46 -8.00 -3.65 -2.00
CA ASN A 46 -7.93 -4.09 -0.61
C ASN A 46 -6.93 -3.27 0.23
N LEU A 47 -5.85 -2.76 -0.38
CA LEU A 47 -4.89 -1.86 0.28
C LEU A 47 -5.52 -0.53 0.70
N TRP A 48 -6.57 -0.10 0.00
CA TRP A 48 -7.23 1.19 0.18
C TRP A 48 -8.56 1.09 0.92
N SER A 49 -8.92 -0.11 1.37
CA SER A 49 -10.20 -0.39 2.03
C SER A 49 -10.35 0.29 3.40
N SER A 50 -9.24 0.65 4.04
CA SER A 50 -9.21 1.36 5.32
C SER A 50 -7.95 2.22 5.39
N ILE A 51 -8.11 3.54 5.52
CA ILE A 51 -7.02 4.50 5.71
C ILE A 51 -7.46 5.53 6.75
N HIS A 52 -6.65 5.67 7.79
CA HIS A 52 -6.79 6.70 8.79
C HIS A 52 -6.16 8.00 8.30
N LEU A 53 -6.94 9.07 8.37
CA LEU A 53 -6.51 10.42 8.06
C LEU A 53 -6.41 11.17 9.38
N ASP A 54 -5.18 11.47 9.78
CA ASP A 54 -4.93 12.35 10.92
C ASP A 54 -5.22 13.79 10.48
N PHE A 55 -6.35 14.33 10.95
CA PHE A 55 -6.66 15.75 10.83
C PHE A 55 -6.22 16.48 12.11
N PRO A 56 -5.64 17.70 12.01
CA PRO A 56 -5.31 18.52 13.16
C PRO A 56 -6.56 19.06 13.90
#